data_AF-A0A3C2AMQ7-F1
#
_entry.id   AF-A0A3C2AMQ7-F1
#
_cell.length_a   1.000
_cell.length_b   1.000
_cell.length_c   1.000
_cell.angle_alpha   90.00
_cell.angle_beta   90.00
_cell.angle_gamma   90.00
#
_symmetry.space_group_name_H-M   'P 1'
#
loop_
_entity.id
_entity.type
_entity.pdbx_description
1 polymer ?
#
loop_
_entity_poly.entity_id
_entity_poly.type
_entity_poly.pdbx_seq_one_letter_code
_entity_poly.pdbx_strand_id
1 'polypeptide(L)'
;MHISKEVYEVRIELIRERIKAALHFVAADKVCRSQMLLKYFGEADSKSCGKCDVCRGLSKFNLDKNDIELVKSNVNSETSLEELFDKIEKPEKEILKAVQLLLDNNELVYHMNGKIGLP
;
A
#
# COMPACT_ATOMS: atom_id res chain seq x y z
N MET A 1 5.47 44.69 6.49
CA MET A 1 5.68 43.37 5.84
C MET A 1 4.44 43.08 5.01
N HIS A 2 4.47 43.34 3.70
CA HIS A 2 3.35 43.07 2.80
C HIS A 2 3.63 41.74 2.09
N ILE A 3 2.73 40.77 2.24
CA ILE A 3 2.82 39.49 1.52
C ILE A 3 1.91 39.63 0.30
N SER A 4 2.42 39.34 -0.90
CA SER A 4 1.59 39.40 -2.11
C SER A 4 0.52 38.31 -2.07
N LYS A 5 -0.58 38.54 -2.80
CA LYS A 5 -1.68 37.57 -2.89
C LYS A 5 -1.19 36.23 -3.41
N GLU A 6 -0.30 36.24 -4.41
CA GLU A 6 0.26 35.00 -4.97
C GLU A 6 1.07 34.22 -3.92
N VAL A 7 1.91 34.91 -3.14
CA VAL A 7 2.71 34.27 -2.07
C VAL A 7 1.83 33.69 -0.97
N TYR A 8 0.73 34.37 -0.64
CA TYR A 8 -0.24 33.87 0.34
C TYR A 8 -0.96 32.60 -0.16
N GLU A 9 -1.41 32.57 -1.41
CA GLU A 9 -2.09 31.42 -2.01
C GLU A 9 -1.16 30.20 -2.07
N VAL A 10 0.11 30.38 -2.49
CA VAL A 10 1.11 29.30 -2.49
C VAL A 10 1.30 28.68 -1.10
N ARG A 11 1.31 29.50 -0.05
CA ARG A 11 1.45 29.02 1.33
C ARG A 11 0.23 28.20 1.77
N ILE A 12 -0.98 28.60 1.38
CA ILE A 12 -2.21 27.84 1.68
C ILE A 12 -2.14 26.47 1.03
N GLU A 13 -1.76 26.39 -0.24
CA GLU A 13 -1.66 25.09 -0.94
C GLU A 13 -0.63 24.17 -0.28
N LEU A 14 0.54 24.69 0.07
CA LEU A 14 1.57 23.92 0.77
C LEU A 14 1.08 23.38 2.13
N ILE A 15 0.35 24.19 2.90
CA ILE A 15 -0.24 23.76 4.17
C ILE A 15 -1.29 22.67 3.93
N ARG A 16 -2.14 22.84 2.91
CA ARG A 16 -3.16 21.85 2.56
C ARG A 16 -2.54 20.50 2.19
N GLU A 17 -1.49 20.50 1.38
CA GLU A 17 -0.76 19.28 1.02
C GLU A 17 -0.11 18.61 2.24
N ARG A 18 0.46 19.39 3.17
CA ARG A 18 1.02 18.85 4.42
C ARG A 18 -0.06 18.21 5.31
N ILE A 19 -1.22 18.83 5.44
CA ILE A 19 -2.34 18.29 6.21
C ILE A 19 -2.84 16.99 5.58
N LYS A 20 -3.02 16.95 4.25
CA LYS A 20 -3.39 15.72 3.54
C LYS A 20 -2.38 14.60 3.77
N ALA A 21 -1.08 14.90 3.69
CA ALA A 21 -0.02 13.92 3.96
C ALA A 21 -0.06 13.39 5.40
N ALA A 22 -0.30 14.25 6.39
CA ALA A 22 -0.45 13.85 7.79
C ALA A 22 -1.70 12.98 8.02
N LEU A 23 -2.84 13.35 7.42
CA LEU A 23 -4.07 12.54 7.47
C LEU A 23 -3.84 11.17 6.83
N HIS A 24 -3.20 11.13 5.67
CA HIS A 24 -2.83 9.88 4.99
C HIS A 24 -1.89 9.03 5.87
N PHE A 25 -0.89 9.63 6.52
CA PHE A 25 0.00 8.93 7.44
C PHE A 25 -0.77 8.26 8.58
N VAL A 26 -1.75 8.92 9.17
CA VAL A 26 -2.54 8.36 10.29
C VAL A 26 -3.50 7.29 9.80
N ALA A 27 -4.23 7.55 8.71
CA ALA A 27 -5.29 6.70 8.18
C ALA A 27 -4.79 5.45 7.44
N ALA A 28 -3.59 5.50 6.85
CA ALA A 28 -3.03 4.34 6.16
C ALA A 28 -2.62 3.27 7.17
N ASP A 29 -3.16 2.08 6.98
CA ASP A 29 -2.92 0.89 7.80
C ASP A 29 -2.29 -0.26 6.99
N LYS A 30 -1.97 -0.01 5.72
CA LYS A 30 -1.48 -1.02 4.76
C LYS A 30 -0.03 -0.83 4.33
N VAL A 31 0.51 0.38 4.46
CA VAL A 31 1.92 0.69 4.12
C VAL A 31 2.71 0.90 5.41
N CYS A 32 3.94 0.38 5.45
CA CYS A 32 4.82 0.56 6.60
C CYS A 32 4.99 2.04 6.95
N ARG A 33 4.66 2.43 8.19
CA ARG A 33 4.74 3.84 8.64
C ARG A 33 6.09 4.49 8.37
N SER A 34 7.19 3.76 8.60
CA SER A 34 8.53 4.29 8.30
C SER A 34 8.76 4.53 6.81
N GLN A 35 8.26 3.67 5.92
CA GLN A 35 8.41 3.88 4.48
C GLN A 35 7.62 5.12 4.03
N MET A 36 6.43 5.33 4.59
CA MET A 36 5.63 6.53 4.31
C MET A 36 6.35 7.82 4.71
N LEU A 37 7.00 7.83 5.88
CA LEU A 37 7.79 8.97 6.34
C LEU A 37 9.00 9.20 5.44
N LEU A 38 9.75 8.14 5.12
CA LEU A 38 10.92 8.24 4.25
C LEU A 38 10.54 8.77 2.86
N LYS A 39 9.44 8.25 2.28
CA LYS A 39 8.91 8.74 1.00
C LYS A 39 8.53 10.22 1.06
N TYR A 40 7.91 10.68 2.14
CA TYR A 40 7.57 12.10 2.34
C TYR A 40 8.82 13.01 2.34
N PHE A 41 9.95 12.51 2.83
CA PHE A 41 11.24 13.23 2.82
C PHE A 41 12.09 12.98 1.55
N GLY A 42 11.55 12.29 0.54
CA GLY A 42 12.22 12.07 -0.74
C GLY A 42 12.97 10.73 -0.87
N GLU A 43 12.84 9.83 0.11
CA GLU A 43 13.46 8.50 0.10
C GLU A 43 12.43 7.42 -0.33
N ALA A 44 12.35 7.15 -1.63
CA ALA A 44 11.36 6.22 -2.19
C ALA A 44 11.73 4.73 -2.05
N ASP A 45 13.02 4.40 -2.03
CA ASP A 45 13.52 3.00 -2.04
C ASP A 45 13.82 2.46 -0.64
N SER A 46 12.90 2.65 0.30
CA SER A 46 13.04 2.15 1.67
C SER A 46 12.41 0.76 1.83
N LYS A 47 13.03 -0.09 2.64
CA LYS A 47 12.45 -1.39 3.02
C LYS A 47 11.46 -1.23 4.18
N SER A 48 10.51 -2.17 4.30
CA SER A 48 9.60 -2.25 5.44
C SER A 48 10.38 -2.33 6.75
N CYS A 49 9.97 -1.56 7.76
CA CYS A 49 10.74 -1.43 9.01
C CYS A 49 10.63 -2.63 9.96
N GLY A 50 9.66 -3.52 9.74
CA GLY A 50 9.40 -4.70 10.60
C GLY A 50 8.83 -4.41 11.99
N LYS A 51 8.82 -3.14 12.45
CA LYS A 51 8.51 -2.79 13.85
C LYS A 51 7.29 -1.89 14.06
N CYS A 52 6.68 -1.32 13.02
CA CYS A 52 5.46 -0.52 13.14
C CYS A 52 4.20 -1.40 13.30
N ASP A 53 3.09 -0.79 13.68
CA ASP A 53 1.76 -1.42 13.79
C ASP A 53 1.33 -2.15 12.53
N VAL A 54 1.56 -1.56 11.35
CA VAL A 54 1.28 -2.19 10.06
C VAL A 54 2.12 -3.46 9.87
N CYS A 55 3.44 -3.37 10.03
CA CYS A 55 4.33 -4.54 9.90
C CYS A 55 4.01 -5.65 10.91
N ARG A 56 3.65 -5.30 12.15
CA ARG A 56 3.23 -6.28 13.15
C ARG A 56 1.90 -6.94 12.79
N GLY A 57 1.00 -6.21 12.14
CA GLY A 57 -0.22 -6.78 11.57
C GLY A 57 0.08 -7.89 10.56
N LEU A 58 1.08 -7.69 9.69
CA LEU A 58 1.51 -8.67 8.69
C LEU A 58 2.16 -9.92 9.30
N SER A 59 2.97 -9.75 10.35
CA SER A 59 3.61 -10.90 11.03
C SER A 59 2.61 -11.91 11.61
N LYS A 60 1.35 -11.51 11.87
CA LYS A 60 0.29 -12.44 12.29
C LYS A 60 -0.10 -13.46 11.22
N PHE A 61 0.21 -13.17 9.96
CA PHE A 61 -0.11 -13.99 8.81
C PHE A 61 1.13 -14.66 8.21
N ASN A 62 2.28 -14.67 8.92
CA ASN A 62 3.57 -15.16 8.38
C ASN A 62 3.92 -14.61 6.98
N LEU A 63 3.43 -13.41 6.67
CA LEU A 63 3.66 -12.75 5.39
C LEU A 63 4.89 -11.86 5.48
N ASP A 64 5.82 -12.07 4.55
CA ASP A 64 6.90 -11.13 4.28
C ASP A 64 6.66 -10.32 2.99
N LYS A 65 7.63 -9.49 2.60
CA LYS A 65 7.53 -8.69 1.36
C LYS A 65 7.59 -9.56 0.11
N ASN A 66 8.34 -10.66 0.14
CA ASN A 66 8.48 -11.57 -0.99
C ASN A 66 7.17 -12.30 -1.24
N ASP A 67 6.42 -12.64 -0.19
CA ASP A 67 5.10 -13.27 -0.31
C ASP A 67 4.10 -12.34 -1.02
N ILE A 68 4.11 -11.04 -0.68
CA ILE A 68 3.25 -10.04 -1.32
C ILE A 68 3.66 -9.85 -2.80
N GLU A 69 4.97 -9.78 -3.08
CA GLU A 69 5.49 -9.70 -4.45
C GLU A 69 5.22 -10.98 -5.25
N LEU A 70 5.24 -12.15 -4.61
CA LEU A 70 4.90 -13.44 -5.21
C LEU A 70 3.44 -13.46 -5.63
N VAL A 71 2.52 -13.02 -4.76
CA VAL A 71 1.10 -12.91 -5.12
C VAL A 71 0.93 -11.93 -6.28
N LYS A 72 1.55 -10.75 -6.20
CA LYS A 72 1.47 -9.74 -7.28
C LYS A 72 1.99 -10.25 -8.62
N SER A 73 3.09 -11.02 -8.64
CA SER A 73 3.67 -11.56 -9.87
C SER A 73 2.89 -12.74 -10.48
N ASN A 74 2.04 -13.41 -9.68
CA ASN A 74 1.17 -14.49 -10.14
C ASN A 74 -0.23 -14.00 -10.57
N VAL A 75 -0.55 -12.72 -10.38
CA VAL A 75 -1.77 -12.10 -10.88
C VAL A 75 -1.53 -11.52 -12.28
N ASN A 76 -2.35 -11.99 -13.23
CA ASN A 76 -2.32 -11.54 -14.61
C ASN A 76 -3.50 -10.57 -14.85
N SER A 77 -3.89 -10.31 -16.11
CA SER A 77 -5.03 -9.44 -16.44
C SER A 77 -6.37 -9.93 -15.90
N GLU A 78 -6.54 -11.23 -15.69
CA GLU A 78 -7.74 -11.83 -15.10
C GLU A 78 -7.39 -13.15 -14.41
N THR A 79 -7.19 -13.13 -13.09
CA THR A 79 -6.84 -14.31 -12.29
C THR A 79 -7.88 -14.52 -11.19
N SER A 80 -8.33 -15.76 -11.00
CA SER A 80 -9.25 -16.10 -9.89
C SER A 80 -8.48 -16.40 -8.60
N LEU A 81 -9.18 -16.40 -7.46
CA LEU A 81 -8.55 -16.75 -6.18
C LEU A 81 -8.13 -18.22 -6.16
N GLU A 82 -8.92 -19.10 -6.78
CA GLU A 82 -8.63 -20.53 -6.89
C GLU A 82 -7.34 -20.76 -7.68
N GLU A 83 -7.14 -20.03 -8.80
CA GLU A 83 -5.91 -20.10 -9.57
C GLU A 83 -4.67 -19.64 -8.77
N LEU A 84 -4.83 -18.70 -7.82
CA LEU A 84 -3.75 -18.28 -6.94
C LEU A 84 -3.43 -19.33 -5.88
N PHE A 85 -4.45 -19.99 -5.33
CA PHE A 85 -4.27 -21.08 -4.36
C PHE A 85 -3.55 -22.27 -4.97
N ASP A 86 -3.81 -22.58 -6.25
CA ASP A 86 -3.13 -23.67 -6.96
C ASP A 86 -1.67 -23.33 -7.33
N LYS A 87 -1.37 -22.05 -7.60
CA LYS A 87 -0.03 -21.61 -8.03
C LYS A 87 0.94 -21.33 -6.88
N ILE A 88 0.42 -21.01 -5.70
CA ILE A 88 1.22 -20.55 -4.57
C ILE A 88 1.11 -21.57 -3.45
N GLU A 89 2.23 -22.20 -3.11
CA GLU A 89 2.32 -23.20 -2.03
C GLU A 89 2.35 -22.52 -0.64
N LYS A 90 1.25 -21.83 -0.29
CA LYS A 90 1.02 -21.12 0.98
C LYS A 90 -0.41 -21.36 1.47
N PRO A 91 -0.68 -21.23 2.77
CA PRO A 91 -2.05 -21.32 3.27
C PRO A 91 -2.95 -20.27 2.63
N GLU A 92 -4.18 -20.65 2.25
CA GLU A 92 -5.15 -19.75 1.61
C GLU A 92 -5.37 -18.44 2.38
N LYS A 93 -5.34 -18.50 3.72
CA LYS A 93 -5.47 -17.31 4.59
C LYS A 93 -4.35 -16.30 4.38
N GLU A 94 -3.13 -16.75 4.12
CA GLU A 94 -1.97 -15.88 3.86
C GLU A 94 -2.10 -15.24 2.48
N ILE A 95 -2.49 -16.04 1.47
CA ILE A 95 -2.73 -15.56 0.10
C ILE A 95 -3.86 -14.53 0.07
N LEU A 96 -5.00 -14.82 0.71
CA LEU A 96 -6.13 -13.89 0.82
C LEU A 96 -5.73 -12.59 1.50
N LYS A 97 -4.88 -12.65 2.54
CA LYS A 97 -4.43 -11.44 3.22
C LYS A 97 -3.51 -10.60 2.34
N ALA A 98 -2.61 -11.23 1.58
CA ALA A 98 -1.76 -10.56 0.61
C ALA A 98 -2.56 -9.93 -0.55
N VAL A 99 -3.54 -10.65 -1.11
CA VAL A 99 -4.47 -10.11 -2.11
C VAL A 99 -5.24 -8.92 -1.55
N GLN A 100 -5.79 -9.04 -0.34
CA GLN A 100 -6.52 -7.96 0.31
C GLN A 100 -5.64 -6.70 0.40
N LEU A 101 -4.39 -6.84 0.86
CA LEU A 101 -3.43 -5.73 0.95
C LEU A 101 -3.14 -5.07 -0.40
N LEU A 102 -3.01 -5.87 -1.46
CA LEU A 102 -2.74 -5.36 -2.81
C LEU A 102 -3.95 -4.59 -3.39
N LEU A 103 -5.17 -5.11 -3.21
CA LEU A 103 -6.41 -4.40 -3.57
C LEU A 103 -6.53 -3.09 -2.78
N ASP A 104 -6.23 -3.18 -1.49
CA ASP A 104 -6.28 -2.11 -0.53
C ASP A 104 -5.28 -0.97 -0.80
N ASN A 105 -4.17 -1.29 -1.47
CA ASN A 105 -3.11 -0.37 -1.90
C ASN A 105 -3.30 0.11 -3.36
N ASN A 106 -4.41 -0.25 -4.01
CA ASN A 106 -4.65 0.00 -5.44
C ASN A 106 -3.58 -0.60 -6.38
N GLU A 107 -2.88 -1.65 -5.93
CA GLU A 107 -1.92 -2.39 -6.76
C GLU A 107 -2.60 -3.54 -7.54
N LEU A 108 -3.82 -3.90 -7.14
CA LEU A 108 -4.73 -4.82 -7.83
C LEU A 108 -6.13 -4.23 -7.90
N VAL A 109 -6.93 -4.70 -8.84
CA VAL A 109 -8.35 -4.33 -9.03
C VAL A 109 -9.21 -5.58 -9.03
N TYR A 110 -10.37 -5.50 -8.38
CA TYR A 110 -11.38 -6.54 -8.43
C TYR A 110 -12.36 -6.24 -9.56
N HIS A 111 -12.49 -7.16 -10.50
CA HIS A 111 -13.39 -7.04 -11.65
C HIS A 111 -14.79 -7.60 -11.31
N MET A 112 -15.83 -7.10 -11.98
CA MET A 112 -17.22 -7.53 -11.75
C MET A 112 -17.48 -9.01 -12.08
N ASN A 113 -16.56 -9.65 -12.81
CA ASN A 113 -16.59 -11.09 -13.12
C ASN A 113 -16.08 -11.97 -11.97
N GLY A 114 -15.72 -11.40 -10.82
CA GLY A 114 -15.21 -12.13 -9.66
C GLY A 114 -13.71 -12.42 -9.71
N LYS A 115 -12.98 -11.85 -10.67
CA LYS A 115 -11.53 -12.03 -10.82
C LYS A 115 -10.75 -10.80 -10.38
N ILE A 116 -9.46 -11.00 -10.15
CA ILE A 116 -8.52 -9.94 -9.76
C ILE A 116 -7.53 -9.71 -10.92
N GLY A 117 -7.18 -8.46 -11.15
CA GLY A 117 -6.21 -8.07 -12.17
C GLY A 117 -5.32 -6.92 -11.72
N LEU A 118 -4.29 -6.64 -12.52
CA LEU A 118 -3.49 -5.41 -12.38
C LEU A 118 -4.35 -4.19 -12.79
N PRO A 119 -4.14 -3.01 -12.17
CA PRO A 119 -4.88 -1.79 -12.44
C PRO A 119 -4.75 -1.27 -13.89
#